data_AF-K0VND6-F1
#
_entry.id   AF-K0VND6-F1
#
_cell.length_a   1.000
_cell.length_b   1.000
_cell.length_c   1.000
_cell.angle_alpha   90.00
_cell.angle_beta   90.00
_cell.angle_gamma   90.00
#
_symmetry.space_group_name_H-M   'P 1'
#
loop_
_entity.id
_entity.type
_entity.pdbx_description
1 polymer ?
#
loop_
_entity_poly.entity_id
_entity_poly.type
_entity_poly.pdbx_seq_one_letter_code
_entity_poly.pdbx_strand_id
1 'polypeptide(L)'
;SYGMNLGLAFQLVDDALDYGGKAADLGKNVGDDFREGKITLPVILAYRRGTEDERAFWRDAIEAGNSSDANLEKALGLITKYGTLSDTIGRAVHYGTIARDALAPLPDTPWKSALMEVIDFCIERVN
;
A
#
# COMPACT_ATOMS: atom_id res chain seq x y z
N SER A 1 13.19 11.60 12.24
CA SER A 1 13.15 10.15 11.94
C SER A 1 11.74 9.59 12.09
N TYR A 2 11.10 9.68 13.27
CA TYR A 2 9.73 9.17 13.51
C TYR A 2 8.69 9.56 12.44
N GLY A 3 8.37 10.85 12.30
CA GLY A 3 7.24 11.29 11.46
C GLY A 3 7.39 10.93 9.98
N MET A 4 8.62 10.93 9.45
CA MET A 4 8.89 10.52 8.08
C MET A 4 8.56 9.03 7.87
N ASN A 5 9.04 8.16 8.76
CA ASN A 5 8.81 6.73 8.64
C ASN A 5 7.35 6.36 8.91
N LEU A 6 6.69 7.04 9.85
CA LEU A 6 5.25 6.91 10.03
C LEU A 6 4.49 7.32 8.76
N GLY A 7 4.85 8.44 8.14
CA GLY A 7 4.21 8.89 6.89
C GLY A 7 4.39 7.88 5.74
N LEU A 8 5.58 7.28 5.62
CA LEU A 8 5.82 6.22 4.63
C LEU A 8 4.99 4.96 4.92
N ALA A 9 4.91 4.53 6.18
CA ALA A 9 4.07 3.40 6.57
C ALA A 9 2.60 3.68 6.26
N PHE A 10 2.12 4.90 6.57
CA PHE A 10 0.75 5.32 6.33
C PHE A 10 0.38 5.31 4.85
N GLN A 11 1.24 5.86 3.99
CA GLN A 11 0.96 5.88 2.55
C GLN A 11 0.93 4.45 1.98
N LEU A 12 1.87 3.60 2.37
CA LEU A 12 1.90 2.21 1.89
C LEU A 12 0.70 1.40 2.36
N VAL A 13 0.19 1.67 3.57
CA VAL A 13 -1.07 1.10 4.05
C VAL A 13 -2.25 1.59 3.21
N ASP A 14 -2.30 2.88 2.88
CA ASP A 14 -3.39 3.44 2.07
C ASP A 14 -3.39 2.86 0.65
N ASP A 15 -2.22 2.81 0.01
CA ASP A 15 -2.02 2.15 -1.29
C ASP A 15 -2.44 0.67 -1.22
N ALA A 16 -2.09 -0.05 -0.15
CA ALA A 16 -2.48 -1.45 0.01
C ALA A 16 -4.00 -1.60 0.17
N LEU A 17 -4.64 -0.71 0.92
CA LEU A 17 -6.09 -0.73 1.09
C LEU A 17 -6.81 -0.48 -0.23
N ASP A 18 -6.31 0.39 -1.10
CA ASP A 18 -6.96 0.70 -2.39
C ASP A 18 -7.13 -0.55 -3.29
N TYR A 19 -6.19 -1.50 -3.22
CA TYR A 19 -6.22 -2.76 -3.98
C TYR A 19 -6.64 -3.99 -3.13
N GLY A 20 -6.97 -3.79 -1.85
CA GLY A 20 -7.33 -4.87 -0.93
C GLY A 20 -8.81 -5.23 -0.97
N GLY A 21 -9.15 -6.51 -0.86
CA GLY A 21 -10.55 -6.97 -0.83
C GLY A 21 -11.37 -6.45 0.37
N LYS A 22 -10.72 -6.05 1.47
CA LYS A 22 -11.36 -5.39 2.62
C LYS A 22 -11.77 -3.93 2.32
N ALA A 23 -11.39 -3.36 1.17
CA ALA A 23 -11.87 -2.02 0.78
C ALA A 23 -13.40 -1.97 0.61
N ALA A 24 -14.03 -3.10 0.26
CA ALA A 24 -15.48 -3.23 0.26
C ALA A 24 -16.09 -3.01 1.67
N ASP A 25 -15.42 -3.47 2.74
CA ASP A 25 -15.86 -3.27 4.12
C ASP A 25 -15.65 -1.83 4.61
N LEU A 26 -14.74 -1.08 3.96
CA LEU A 26 -14.42 0.31 4.27
C LEU A 26 -15.29 1.33 3.51
N GLY A 27 -16.25 0.88 2.70
CA GLY A 27 -17.14 1.75 1.93
C GLY A 27 -16.44 2.61 0.88
N LYS A 28 -15.22 2.24 0.48
CA LYS A 28 -14.47 2.86 -0.62
C LYS A 28 -14.62 2.04 -1.90
N ASN A 29 -14.54 2.71 -3.05
CA ASN A 29 -14.46 2.03 -4.34
C ASN A 29 -13.07 1.40 -4.46
N VAL A 30 -12.98 0.07 -4.50
CA VAL A 30 -11.72 -0.62 -4.73
C VAL A 30 -11.12 -0.16 -6.06
N GLY A 31 -9.83 0.16 -6.08
CA GLY A 31 -9.08 0.52 -7.28
C GLY A 31 -9.30 1.95 -7.76
N ASP A 32 -9.52 2.91 -6.86
CA ASP A 32 -9.53 4.34 -7.23
C ASP A 32 -8.15 4.76 -7.76
N ASP A 33 -7.07 4.28 -7.15
CA ASP A 33 -5.70 4.57 -7.63
C ASP A 33 -5.47 4.00 -9.03
N PHE A 34 -6.06 2.84 -9.34
CA PHE A 34 -6.01 2.26 -10.67
C PHE A 34 -6.77 3.13 -11.70
N ARG A 35 -7.97 3.61 -11.34
CA ARG A 35 -8.79 4.46 -12.21
C ARG A 35 -8.18 5.84 -12.43
N GLU A 36 -7.43 6.34 -11.47
CA GLU A 36 -6.68 7.60 -11.58
C GLU A 36 -5.31 7.43 -12.28
N GLY A 37 -4.92 6.19 -12.64
CA GLY A 37 -3.65 5.91 -13.28
C GLY A 37 -2.43 6.17 -12.37
N LYS A 38 -2.61 6.02 -11.05
CA LYS A 38 -1.51 6.21 -10.09
C LYS A 38 -0.56 5.02 -10.10
N ILE A 39 0.72 5.33 -10.03
CA ILE A 39 1.81 4.35 -10.01
C ILE A 39 2.21 4.08 -8.55
N THR A 40 1.42 3.26 -7.86
CA THR A 40 1.65 2.87 -6.46
C THR A 40 2.59 1.66 -6.34
N LEU A 41 3.06 1.34 -5.13
CA LEU A 41 4.02 0.24 -4.93
C LEU A 41 3.47 -1.14 -5.36
N PRO A 42 2.22 -1.54 -5.06
CA PRO A 42 1.66 -2.81 -5.54
C PRO A 42 1.75 -2.97 -7.07
N VAL A 43 1.49 -1.89 -7.81
CA VAL A 43 1.55 -1.83 -9.28
C VAL A 43 2.99 -1.91 -9.77
N ILE A 44 3.91 -1.13 -9.19
CA ILE A 44 5.34 -1.15 -9.55
C ILE A 44 5.91 -2.56 -9.41
N LEU A 45 5.61 -3.25 -8.30
CA LEU A 45 6.10 -4.60 -8.07
C LEU A 45 5.48 -5.61 -9.05
N ALA A 46 4.19 -5.47 -9.38
CA ALA A 46 3.50 -6.37 -10.31
C ALA A 46 4.04 -6.19 -11.73
N TYR A 47 4.25 -4.95 -12.15
CA TYR A 47 4.88 -4.61 -13.42
C TYR A 47 6.29 -5.21 -13.55
N ARG A 48 7.12 -5.04 -12.52
CA ARG A 48 8.52 -5.53 -12.54
C ARG A 48 8.62 -7.06 -12.59
N ARG A 49 7.66 -7.78 -12.01
CA ARG A 49 7.63 -9.25 -11.97
C ARG A 49 6.86 -9.87 -13.13
N GLY A 50 6.05 -9.06 -13.82
CA GLY A 50 5.24 -9.46 -14.96
C GLY A 50 6.06 -9.89 -16.18
N THR A 51 5.42 -10.73 -16.99
CA THR A 51 5.81 -11.03 -18.37
C THR A 51 5.74 -9.80 -19.27
N GLU A 52 6.21 -9.91 -20.52
CA GLU A 52 6.11 -8.81 -21.48
C GLU A 52 4.66 -8.39 -21.77
N ASP A 53 3.76 -9.35 -21.91
CA ASP A 53 2.33 -9.11 -22.14
C ASP A 53 1.66 -8.43 -20.94
N GLU A 54 2.01 -8.85 -19.72
CA GLU A 54 1.49 -8.22 -18.50
C GLU A 54 2.04 -6.81 -18.31
N ARG A 55 3.31 -6.57 -18.67
CA ARG A 55 3.87 -5.22 -18.71
C ARG A 55 3.20 -4.34 -19.76
N ALA A 56 2.86 -4.90 -20.92
CA ALA A 56 2.09 -4.19 -21.95
C ALA A 56 0.70 -3.81 -21.44
N PHE A 57 0.02 -4.73 -20.74
CA PHE A 57 -1.24 -4.44 -20.07
C PHE A 57 -1.12 -3.27 -19.08
N TRP A 58 -0.12 -3.26 -18.20
CA TRP A 58 0.06 -2.18 -17.23
C TRP A 58 0.32 -0.83 -17.90
N ARG A 59 1.09 -0.79 -18.99
CA ARG A 59 1.28 0.46 -19.76
C ARG A 59 -0.04 0.96 -20.34
N ASP A 60 -0.84 0.08 -20.96
CA ASP A 60 -2.14 0.46 -21.51
C ASP A 60 -3.12 0.93 -20.42
N ALA A 61 -3.21 0.18 -19.32
CA ALA A 61 -4.12 0.49 -18.23
C ALA A 61 -3.77 1.80 -17.52
N ILE A 62 -2.49 2.08 -17.28
CA ILE A 62 -2.02 3.20 -16.46
C ILE A 62 -1.62 4.42 -17.31
N GLU A 63 -0.85 4.24 -18.39
CA GLU A 63 -0.37 5.37 -19.21
C GLU A 63 -1.44 5.85 -20.20
N ALA A 64 -2.21 4.92 -20.79
CA ALA A 64 -3.28 5.26 -21.74
C ALA A 64 -4.66 5.42 -21.09
N GLY A 65 -4.75 5.22 -19.76
CA GLY A 65 -5.99 5.42 -18.99
C GLY A 65 -7.08 4.40 -19.29
N ASN A 66 -6.74 3.21 -19.79
CA ASN A 66 -7.71 2.15 -20.06
C ASN A 66 -8.09 1.42 -18.76
N SER A 67 -8.82 2.09 -17.87
CA SER A 67 -9.11 1.63 -16.51
C SER A 67 -10.52 1.06 -16.33
N SER A 68 -11.01 0.29 -17.31
CA SER A 68 -12.31 -0.40 -17.23
C SER A 68 -12.38 -1.37 -16.06
N ASP A 69 -13.57 -1.75 -15.61
CA ASP A 69 -13.75 -2.72 -14.52
C ASP A 69 -13.12 -4.09 -14.84
N ALA A 70 -13.17 -4.51 -16.12
CA ALA A 70 -12.50 -5.73 -16.58
C ALA A 70 -10.97 -5.63 -16.47
N ASN A 71 -10.40 -4.44 -16.74
CA ASN A 71 -8.99 -4.20 -16.56
C ASN A 71 -8.61 -4.09 -15.07
N LEU A 72 -9.48 -3.53 -14.23
CA LEU A 72 -9.28 -3.55 -12.78
C LEU A 72 -9.25 -4.99 -12.24
N GLU A 73 -10.19 -5.84 -12.66
CA GLU A 73 -10.20 -7.26 -12.27
C GLU A 73 -8.88 -7.95 -12.68
N LYS A 74 -8.40 -7.70 -13.91
CA LYS A 74 -7.10 -8.21 -14.36
C LYS A 74 -5.93 -7.65 -13.54
N ALA A 75 -5.93 -6.37 -13.22
CA ALA A 75 -4.91 -5.72 -12.40
C ALA A 75 -4.84 -6.35 -10.99
N LEU A 76 -6.00 -6.54 -10.35
CA LEU A 76 -6.11 -7.23 -9.06
C LEU A 76 -5.60 -8.67 -9.15
N GLY A 77 -5.96 -9.39 -10.21
CA GLY A 77 -5.45 -10.74 -10.47
C GLY A 77 -3.91 -10.79 -10.58
N LEU A 78 -3.28 -9.81 -11.21
CA LEU A 78 -1.82 -9.70 -11.29
C LEU A 78 -1.18 -9.34 -9.94
N ILE A 79 -1.78 -8.42 -9.19
CA ILE A 79 -1.35 -8.05 -7.83
C ILE A 79 -1.37 -9.28 -6.91
N THR A 80 -2.44 -10.09 -6.98
CA THR A 80 -2.55 -11.36 -6.24
C THR A 80 -1.54 -12.39 -6.74
N LYS A 81 -1.44 -12.61 -8.06
CA LYS A 81 -0.52 -13.59 -8.67
C LYS A 81 0.93 -13.38 -8.22
N TYR A 82 1.35 -12.12 -8.12
CA TYR A 82 2.72 -11.76 -7.77
C TYR A 82 2.93 -11.43 -6.29
N GLY A 83 1.89 -11.54 -5.46
CA GLY A 83 1.97 -11.29 -4.01
C GLY A 83 2.39 -9.86 -3.66
N THR A 84 2.07 -8.88 -4.49
CA THR A 84 2.63 -7.52 -4.36
C THR A 84 1.93 -6.69 -3.30
N LEU A 85 0.69 -7.08 -2.95
CA LEU A 85 -0.05 -6.48 -1.85
C LEU A 85 0.61 -6.83 -0.50
N SER A 86 0.93 -8.10 -0.26
CA SER A 86 1.62 -8.54 0.96
C SER A 86 3.00 -7.93 1.10
N ASP A 87 3.73 -7.74 -0.01
CA ASP A 87 5.03 -7.07 0.02
C ASP A 87 4.92 -5.58 0.38
N THR A 88 3.88 -4.90 -0.14
CA THR A 88 3.59 -3.51 0.21
C THR A 88 3.28 -3.38 1.70
N ILE A 89 2.47 -4.28 2.25
CA ILE A 89 2.16 -4.35 3.68
C ILE A 89 3.43 -4.61 4.50
N GLY A 90 4.26 -5.58 4.09
CA GLY A 90 5.53 -5.87 4.75
C GLY A 90 6.48 -4.66 4.77
N ARG A 91 6.47 -3.86 3.70
CA ARG A 91 7.22 -2.61 3.63
C ARG A 91 6.66 -1.53 4.56
N ALA A 92 5.34 -1.43 4.70
CA ALA A 92 4.70 -0.54 5.66
C ALA A 92 5.09 -0.91 7.10
N VAL A 93 4.99 -2.19 7.46
CA VAL A 93 5.40 -2.71 8.78
C VAL A 93 6.86 -2.36 9.06
N HIS A 94 7.76 -2.55 8.08
CA HIS A 94 9.16 -2.20 8.23
C HIS A 94 9.38 -0.71 8.56
N TYR A 95 8.73 0.21 7.85
CA TYR A 95 8.82 1.63 8.18
C TYR A 95 8.15 1.95 9.53
N GLY A 96 7.06 1.28 9.90
CA GLY A 96 6.47 1.35 11.24
C GLY A 96 7.48 0.96 12.33
N THR A 97 8.25 -0.10 12.13
CA THR A 97 9.34 -0.49 13.05
C THR A 97 10.41 0.59 13.16
N ILE A 98 10.85 1.18 12.04
CA ILE A 98 11.84 2.27 12.08
C ILE A 98 11.29 3.50 12.82
N ALA A 99 9.99 3.81 12.64
CA ALA A 99 9.33 4.88 13.39
C ALA A 99 9.33 4.57 14.89
N ARG A 100 9.04 3.32 15.27
CA ARG A 100 9.07 2.83 16.66
C ARG A 100 10.45 2.99 17.29
N ASP A 101 11.48 2.53 16.60
CA ASP A 101 12.87 2.59 17.06
C ASP A 101 13.35 4.04 17.23
N ALA A 102 12.86 4.96 16.39
CA ALA A 102 13.17 6.38 16.51
C ALA A 102 12.65 7.02 17.82
N LEU A 103 11.70 6.39 18.51
CA LEU A 103 11.19 6.85 19.81
C LEU A 103 11.94 6.23 20.99
N ALA A 104 12.77 5.20 20.78
CA ALA A 104 13.45 4.47 21.85
C ALA A 104 14.25 5.38 22.82
N PRO A 105 14.98 6.42 22.37
CA PRO A 105 15.75 7.30 23.27
C PRO A 105 14.89 8.25 24.12
N LEU A 106 13.59 8.39 23.83
CA LEU A 106 12.72 9.32 24.53
C LEU A 106 12.27 8.75 25.89
N PRO A 107 12.08 9.59 26.92
CA PRO A 107 11.58 9.15 28.22
C PRO A 107 10.16 8.56 28.10
N ASP A 108 9.86 7.60 28.97
CA ASP A 108 8.54 6.99 29.04
C ASP A 108 7.53 8.00 29.62
N THR A 109 6.70 8.52 28.72
CA THR A 109 5.69 9.54 29.00
C THR A 109 4.41 9.17 28.25
N PRO A 110 3.24 9.69 28.68
CA PRO A 110 2.00 9.49 27.95
C PRO A 110 2.09 9.90 26.47
N TRP A 111 2.91 10.91 26.15
CA TRP A 111 3.14 11.36 24.78
C TRP A 111 3.91 10.35 23.94
N LYS A 112 4.95 9.72 24.51
CA LYS A 112 5.68 8.63 23.84
C LYS A 112 4.73 7.47 23.54
N SER A 113 3.91 7.07 24.50
CA SER A 113 2.90 6.02 24.30
C SER A 113 1.90 6.38 23.20
N ALA A 114 1.36 7.59 23.20
CA ALA A 114 0.44 8.04 22.15
C ALA A 114 1.07 8.00 20.75
N LEU A 115 2.35 8.35 20.60
CA LEU A 115 3.05 8.23 19.31
C LEU A 115 3.24 6.76 18.89
N MET A 116 3.50 5.86 19.84
CA MET A 116 3.60 4.43 19.55
C MET A 116 2.26 3.84 19.09
N GLU A 117 1.16 4.24 19.75
CA GLU A 117 -0.21 3.85 19.41
C GLU A 117 -0.61 4.30 17.99
N VAL A 118 -0.17 5.48 17.55
CA VAL A 118 -0.41 5.94 16.18
C VAL A 118 0.27 5.04 15.14
N ILE A 119 1.46 4.51 15.44
CA ILE A 119 2.11 3.52 14.57
C ILE A 119 1.28 2.23 14.52
N ASP A 120 0.85 1.73 15.68
CA ASP A 120 0.07 0.48 15.78
C ASP A 120 -1.26 0.62 15.03
N PHE A 121 -2.01 1.70 15.26
CA PHE A 121 -3.24 2.01 14.53
C PHE A 121 -3.02 2.06 13.01
N CYS A 122 -1.92 2.65 12.57
CA CYS A 122 -1.59 2.73 11.15
C CYS A 122 -1.45 1.34 10.52
N ILE A 123 -0.74 0.42 11.18
CA ILE A 123 -0.46 -0.92 10.65
C ILE A 123 -1.66 -1.86 10.80
N GLU A 124 -2.45 -1.74 11.86
CA GLU A 124 -3.61 -2.60 12.11
C GLU A 124 -4.69 -2.50 11.03
N ARG A 125 -4.75 -1.39 10.29
CA ARG A 125 -5.70 -1.21 9.18
C ARG A 125 -5.58 -2.28 8.08
N VAL A 126 -4.42 -2.93 7.94
CA VAL A 126 -4.15 -3.95 6.90
C VAL A 126 -4.00 -5.36 7.47
N ASN A 127 -4.18 -5.53 8.78
CA ASN A 127 -4.24 -6.84 9.45
C ASN A 127 -5.67 -7.41 9.40
#